data_AF-A0A2U1QSB7-F1
#
_entry.id   AF-A0A2U1QSB7-F1
#
_cell.length_a   1.000
_cell.length_b   1.000
_cell.length_c   1.000
_cell.angle_alpha   90.00
_cell.angle_beta   90.00
_cell.angle_gamma   90.00
#
_symmetry.space_group_name_H-M   'P 1'
#
loop_
_entity.id
_entity.type
_entity.pdbx_description
1 polymer ?
#
loop_
_entity_poly.entity_id
_entity_poly.type
_entity_poly.pdbx_seq_one_letter_code
_entity_poly.pdbx_strand_id
1 'polypeptide(L)'
;MDAILLFSGFIVLVLFAVNQATTKSPELLQKEKLQMQEKVNVLKNDITDWKPDSLKNITNGMDYSFVKSMSNILTGVINSNEGLPVIAFQRIDRGILVNSRILAASTDFKVYCEFKNEEKLFFFNDVYLGKIVKHFDILDAANNKIGRCDRNNSENQTSFKLEFRFGEAARICKNADRKNIGKQNYRKRGEWKSRLVVRDIPPPVTLLQSINTTDEEELKWVISLTVFEAVYYGFSFVS
;
A
#
# COMPACT_ATOMS: atom_id res chain seq x y z
N MET A 1 -22.66 38.03 -22.44
CA MET A 1 -21.53 37.22 -22.97
C MET A 1 -20.39 37.12 -21.95
N ASP A 2 -20.20 38.12 -21.09
CA ASP A 2 -19.06 38.21 -20.16
C ASP A 2 -19.09 37.23 -18.97
N ALA A 3 -20.27 36.82 -18.52
CA ALA A 3 -20.40 35.85 -17.43
C ALA A 3 -19.87 34.45 -17.79
N ILE A 4 -19.95 34.05 -19.07
CA ILE A 4 -19.48 32.74 -19.56
C ILE A 4 -17.94 32.70 -19.60
N LEU A 5 -17.31 33.81 -20.00
CA LEU A 5 -15.84 33.96 -20.04
C LEU A 5 -15.21 33.95 -18.64
N LEU A 6 -15.82 34.62 -17.66
CA LEU A 6 -15.40 34.60 -16.26
C LEU A 6 -15.51 33.20 -15.64
N PHE A 7 -16.61 32.48 -15.93
CA PHE A 7 -16.80 31.12 -15.44
C PHE A 7 -15.81 30.13 -16.08
N SER A 8 -15.53 30.25 -17.38
CA SER A 8 -14.51 29.43 -18.04
C SER A 8 -13.11 29.71 -17.52
N GLY A 9 -12.78 30.97 -17.23
CA GLY A 9 -11.49 31.34 -16.65
C GLY A 9 -11.29 30.75 -15.26
N PHE A 10 -12.33 30.78 -14.41
CA PHE A 10 -12.29 30.18 -13.08
C PHE A 10 -12.14 28.65 -13.11
N ILE A 11 -12.86 27.97 -14.01
CA ILE A 11 -12.73 26.51 -14.19
C ILE A 11 -11.31 26.14 -14.63
N VAL A 12 -10.73 26.87 -15.59
CA VAL A 12 -9.35 26.64 -16.04
C VAL A 12 -8.36 26.87 -14.90
N LEU A 13 -8.57 27.89 -14.07
CA LEU A 13 -7.70 28.19 -12.92
C LEU A 13 -7.79 27.12 -11.83
N VAL A 14 -8.99 26.59 -11.56
CA VAL A 14 -9.20 25.47 -10.64
C VAL A 14 -8.56 24.20 -11.19
N LEU A 15 -8.76 23.87 -12.47
CA LEU A 15 -8.12 22.71 -13.11
C LEU A 15 -6.60 22.83 -13.16
N PHE A 16 -6.07 24.03 -13.41
CA PHE A 16 -4.64 24.31 -13.42
C PHE A 16 -4.04 24.20 -12.01
N ALA A 17 -4.71 24.77 -10.99
CA ALA A 17 -4.31 24.65 -9.59
C ALA A 17 -4.35 23.19 -9.12
N VAL A 18 -5.37 22.42 -9.53
CA VAL A 18 -5.47 20.98 -9.24
C VAL A 18 -4.34 20.21 -9.95
N ASN A 19 -4.06 20.48 -11.23
CA ASN A 19 -2.98 19.81 -11.97
C ASN A 19 -1.57 20.15 -11.44
N GLN A 20 -1.32 21.41 -11.05
CA GLN A 20 -0.06 21.78 -10.39
C GLN A 20 0.06 21.13 -9.01
N ALA A 21 -1.01 21.12 -8.21
CA ALA A 21 -1.00 20.48 -6.90
C ALA A 21 -0.74 18.96 -6.99
N THR A 22 -1.14 18.32 -8.10
CA THR A 22 -0.92 16.89 -8.32
C THR A 22 0.49 16.53 -8.80
N THR A 23 1.28 17.48 -9.29
CA THR A 23 2.60 17.22 -9.90
C THR A 23 3.71 17.93 -9.13
N LYS A 24 4.13 17.36 -7.99
CA LYS A 24 5.24 17.92 -7.19
C LYS A 24 6.58 17.77 -7.91
N SER A 25 7.46 18.76 -7.70
CA SER A 25 8.85 18.70 -8.17
C SER A 25 9.60 17.50 -7.57
N PRO A 26 10.64 16.96 -8.25
CA PRO A 26 11.46 15.86 -7.73
C PRO A 26 12.01 16.13 -6.32
N GLU A 27 12.42 17.37 -6.04
CA GLU A 27 12.92 17.80 -4.73
C GLU A 27 11.89 17.62 -3.60
N LEU A 28 10.62 17.96 -3.87
CA LEU A 28 9.54 17.78 -2.90
C LEU A 28 9.24 16.31 -2.66
N LEU A 29 9.43 15.45 -3.66
CA LEU A 29 9.28 14.00 -3.51
C LEU A 29 10.42 13.41 -2.69
N GLN A 30 11.64 13.87 -2.91
CA GLN A 30 12.81 13.47 -2.14
C GLN A 30 12.68 13.90 -0.67
N LYS A 31 12.27 15.16 -0.43
CA LYS A 31 12.00 15.66 0.93
C LYS A 31 10.93 14.84 1.63
N GLU A 32 9.84 14.48 0.94
CA GLU A 32 8.82 13.60 1.49
C GLU A 32 9.39 12.21 1.84
N LYS A 33 10.16 11.59 0.94
CA LYS A 33 10.79 10.30 1.22
C LYS A 33 11.68 10.37 2.48
N LEU A 34 12.43 11.46 2.65
CA LEU A 34 13.24 11.68 3.86
C LEU A 34 12.37 11.82 5.12
N GLN A 35 11.26 12.56 5.05
CA GLN A 35 10.32 12.69 6.17
C GLN A 35 9.67 11.35 6.52
N MET A 36 9.29 10.55 5.52
CA MET A 36 8.79 9.19 5.73
C MET A 36 9.85 8.34 6.44
N GLN A 37 11.11 8.42 5.98
CA GLN A 37 12.22 7.68 6.58
C GLN A 37 12.44 8.05 8.04
N GLU A 38 12.42 9.34 8.37
CA GLU A 38 12.55 9.81 9.75
C GLU A 38 11.42 9.25 10.63
N LYS A 39 10.17 9.33 10.17
CA LYS A 39 9.01 8.81 10.91
C LYS A 39 9.08 7.31 11.11
N VAL A 40 9.40 6.56 10.06
CA VAL A 40 9.55 5.10 10.13
C VAL A 40 10.71 4.71 11.05
N ASN A 41 11.82 5.44 11.02
CA ASN A 41 12.97 5.18 11.92
C ASN A 41 12.63 5.41 13.39
N VAL A 42 11.83 6.42 13.72
CA VAL A 42 11.35 6.63 15.09
C VAL A 42 10.53 5.43 15.56
N LEU A 43 9.57 4.97 14.76
CA LEU A 43 8.74 3.81 15.09
C LEU A 43 9.53 2.50 15.15
N LYS A 44 10.59 2.37 14.34
CA LYS A 44 11.48 1.20 14.32
C LYS A 44 12.20 0.98 15.66
N ASN A 45 12.31 2.00 16.52
CA ASN A 45 12.88 1.82 17.85
C ASN A 45 11.97 1.00 18.79
N ASP A 46 10.68 0.88 18.46
CA ASP A 46 9.67 0.20 19.27
C ASP A 46 9.22 -1.14 18.66
N ILE A 47 9.87 -1.61 17.58
CA ILE A 47 9.57 -2.92 16.97
C ILE A 47 10.49 -4.00 17.51
N THR A 48 10.02 -5.24 17.46
CA THR A 48 10.81 -6.43 17.78
C THR A 48 11.75 -6.78 16.64
N ASP A 49 12.91 -7.34 16.98
CA ASP A 49 13.89 -7.83 16.01
C ASP A 49 13.28 -8.82 15.01
N TRP A 50 13.63 -8.63 13.75
CA TRP A 50 13.30 -9.55 12.68
C TRP A 50 14.00 -10.89 12.91
N LYS A 51 13.26 -11.99 12.76
CA LYS A 51 13.78 -13.36 12.86
C LYS A 51 13.70 -14.02 11.49
N PRO A 52 14.54 -15.01 11.18
CA PRO A 52 14.50 -15.71 9.90
C PRO A 52 13.10 -16.27 9.53
N ASP A 53 12.37 -16.78 10.52
CA ASP A 53 11.01 -17.31 10.34
C ASP A 53 9.91 -16.21 10.35
N SER A 54 10.27 -14.94 10.58
CA SER A 54 9.30 -13.84 10.74
C SER A 54 8.49 -13.53 9.49
N LEU A 55 8.92 -14.00 8.31
CA LEU A 55 8.16 -13.80 7.09
C LEU A 55 6.78 -14.47 7.13
N LYS A 56 6.67 -15.64 7.77
CA LYS A 56 5.37 -16.31 8.04
C LYS A 56 4.60 -15.69 9.21
N ASN A 57 5.20 -14.73 9.90
CA ASN A 57 4.58 -14.02 11.00
C ASN A 57 4.03 -12.65 10.61
N ILE A 58 4.21 -12.19 9.35
CA ILE A 58 3.56 -10.96 8.91
C ILE A 58 2.04 -11.19 8.83
N THR A 59 1.29 -10.43 9.64
CA THR A 59 -0.18 -10.47 9.65
C THR A 59 -0.77 -9.25 8.96
N ASN A 60 -2.10 -9.23 8.84
CA ASN A 60 -2.85 -8.02 8.54
C ASN A 60 -3.28 -7.23 9.79
N GLY A 61 -2.80 -7.60 10.98
CA GLY A 61 -2.94 -6.80 12.20
C GLY A 61 -2.00 -5.61 12.16
N MET A 62 -2.53 -4.42 12.38
CA MET A 62 -1.76 -3.18 12.40
C MET A 62 -2.25 -2.27 13.51
N ASP A 63 -1.32 -1.65 14.22
CA ASP A 63 -1.59 -0.52 15.11
C ASP A 63 -1.20 0.76 14.37
N TYR A 64 -2.15 1.66 14.18
CA TYR A 64 -1.95 2.81 13.31
C TYR A 64 -2.70 4.06 13.75
N SER A 65 -2.22 5.19 13.25
CA SER A 65 -2.91 6.46 13.21
C SER A 65 -3.02 6.93 11.76
N PHE A 66 -4.05 7.74 11.47
CA PHE A 66 -4.20 8.32 10.15
C PHE A 66 -4.70 9.76 10.20
N VAL A 67 -4.30 10.54 9.19
CA VAL A 67 -4.73 11.93 8.99
C VAL A 67 -5.31 12.03 7.58
N LYS A 68 -6.53 12.57 7.46
CA LYS A 68 -7.15 12.90 6.16
C LYS A 68 -7.06 14.41 5.95
N SER A 69 -6.34 14.84 4.92
CA SER A 69 -6.16 16.26 4.55
C SER A 69 -5.90 16.35 3.03
N MET A 70 -5.19 17.38 2.56
CA MET A 70 -4.70 17.49 1.18
C MET A 70 -3.81 16.31 0.78
N SER A 71 -3.20 15.65 1.75
CA SER A 71 -2.58 14.34 1.61
C SER A 71 -3.09 13.46 2.74
N ASN A 72 -3.43 12.22 2.38
CA ASN A 72 -3.90 11.22 3.31
C ASN A 72 -2.69 10.45 3.82
N ILE A 73 -2.48 10.42 5.14
CA ILE A 73 -1.29 9.80 5.75
C ILE A 73 -1.76 8.71 6.71
N LEU A 74 -1.16 7.53 6.62
CA LEU A 74 -1.36 6.40 7.53
C LEU A 74 0.02 6.02 8.06
N THR A 75 0.16 5.96 9.38
CA THR A 75 1.45 5.71 10.05
C THR A 75 1.24 4.72 11.17
N GLY A 76 2.09 3.71 11.28
CA GLY A 76 1.90 2.65 12.27
C GLY A 76 2.90 1.51 12.19
N VAL A 77 2.54 0.39 12.78
CA VAL A 77 3.30 -0.86 12.81
C VAL A 77 2.44 -2.04 12.37
N ILE A 78 3.05 -3.02 11.70
CA ILE A 78 2.45 -4.32 11.39
C ILE A 78 2.85 -5.29 12.50
N ASN A 79 1.88 -6.06 12.99
CA ASN A 79 2.06 -6.96 14.11
C ASN A 79 2.29 -8.41 13.64
N SER A 80 3.02 -9.16 14.47
CA SER A 80 3.24 -10.59 14.31
C SER A 80 1.99 -11.39 14.70
N ASN A 81 2.02 -12.71 14.51
CA ASN A 81 1.00 -13.63 15.03
C ASN A 81 0.87 -13.58 16.57
N GLU A 82 1.95 -13.17 17.25
CA GLU A 82 1.98 -13.01 18.71
C GLU A 82 1.50 -11.62 19.15
N GLY A 83 1.12 -10.75 18.20
CA GLY A 83 0.70 -9.37 18.47
C GLY A 83 1.87 -8.40 18.70
N LEU A 84 3.11 -8.82 18.45
CA LEU A 84 4.29 -7.97 18.62
C LEU A 84 4.55 -7.13 17.37
N PRO A 85 4.90 -5.83 17.49
CA PRO A 85 5.21 -5.00 16.33
C PRO A 85 6.51 -5.47 15.67
N VAL A 86 6.51 -5.68 14.35
CA VAL A 86 7.67 -6.23 13.61
C VAL A 86 8.09 -5.43 12.38
N ILE A 87 7.21 -4.56 11.88
CA ILE A 87 7.48 -3.70 10.72
C ILE A 87 6.85 -2.33 10.97
N ALA A 88 7.66 -1.29 11.07
CA ALA A 88 7.18 0.08 11.08
C ALA A 88 6.85 0.55 9.66
N PHE A 89 5.82 1.36 9.48
CA PHE A 89 5.44 1.86 8.16
C PHE A 89 4.82 3.26 8.17
N GLN A 90 4.91 3.90 7.01
CA GLN A 90 4.12 5.06 6.66
C GLN A 90 3.64 4.94 5.21
N ARG A 91 2.38 5.26 4.98
CA ARG A 91 1.75 5.38 3.68
C ARG A 91 1.23 6.80 3.48
N ILE A 92 1.47 7.35 2.29
CA ILE A 92 0.95 8.66 1.88
C ILE A 92 0.21 8.49 0.56
N ASP A 93 -1.09 8.81 0.55
CA ASP A 93 -1.93 8.86 -0.63
C ASP A 93 -2.20 10.33 -1.02
N ARG A 94 -2.05 10.65 -2.30
CA ARG A 94 -2.30 11.98 -2.84
C ARG A 94 -3.27 11.98 -4.00
N GLY A 95 -4.05 13.07 -4.10
CA GLY A 95 -4.83 13.44 -5.28
C GLY A 95 -6.11 12.61 -5.48
N ILE A 96 -6.78 12.89 -6.60
CA ILE A 96 -7.96 12.17 -7.10
C ILE A 96 -7.54 10.85 -7.78
N LEU A 97 -6.37 10.85 -8.43
CA LEU A 97 -5.72 9.67 -8.99
C LEU A 97 -4.78 9.11 -7.93
N VAL A 98 -5.00 7.87 -7.49
CA VAL A 98 -4.32 7.27 -6.32
C VAL A 98 -2.82 7.16 -6.58
N ASN A 99 -2.08 8.21 -6.21
CA ASN A 99 -0.62 8.19 -6.14
C ASN A 99 -0.25 7.88 -4.70
N SER A 100 0.05 6.60 -4.43
CA SER A 100 0.40 6.11 -3.10
C SER A 100 1.90 5.92 -3.01
N ARG A 101 2.49 6.35 -1.90
CA ARG A 101 3.85 5.96 -1.49
C ARG A 101 3.78 5.21 -0.19
N ILE A 102 4.51 4.11 -0.11
CA ILE A 102 4.63 3.30 1.10
C ILE A 102 6.11 3.17 1.42
N LEU A 103 6.48 3.48 2.66
CA LEU A 103 7.76 3.14 3.23
C LEU A 103 7.49 2.23 4.42
N ALA A 104 8.15 1.07 4.46
CA ALA A 104 8.07 0.14 5.55
C ALA A 104 9.47 -0.37 5.88
N ALA A 105 9.78 -0.55 7.16
CA ALA A 105 11.07 -1.04 7.60
C ALA A 105 10.91 -1.99 8.79
N SER A 106 11.66 -3.08 8.73
CA SER A 106 11.96 -3.92 9.87
C SER A 106 13.40 -3.66 10.35
N THR A 107 13.92 -4.43 11.30
CA THR A 107 15.34 -4.36 11.71
C THR A 107 16.28 -4.66 10.54
N ASP A 108 15.93 -5.64 9.70
CA ASP A 108 16.84 -6.22 8.71
C ASP A 108 16.63 -5.70 7.28
N PHE A 109 15.43 -5.16 7.00
CA PHE A 109 15.10 -4.72 5.65
C PHE A 109 14.24 -3.46 5.62
N LYS A 110 14.20 -2.85 4.44
CA LYS A 110 13.37 -1.70 4.11
C LYS A 110 12.72 -1.92 2.76
N VAL A 111 11.41 -1.73 2.70
CA VAL A 111 10.59 -1.76 1.49
C VAL A 111 10.10 -0.35 1.21
N TYR A 112 10.31 0.13 0.00
CA TYR A 112 9.69 1.35 -0.50
C TYR A 112 8.91 1.04 -1.77
N CYS A 113 7.67 1.51 -1.85
CA CYS A 113 6.79 1.30 -2.99
C CYS A 113 6.18 2.62 -3.45
N GLU A 114 6.17 2.82 -4.77
CA GLU A 114 5.44 3.91 -5.41
C GLU A 114 4.36 3.32 -6.32
N PHE A 115 3.12 3.73 -6.11
CA PHE A 115 2.02 3.45 -7.02
C PHE A 115 1.68 4.71 -7.80
N LYS A 116 1.91 4.67 -9.12
CA LYS A 116 1.68 5.80 -10.03
C LYS A 116 1.24 5.27 -11.38
N ASN A 117 0.19 5.87 -11.97
CA ASN A 117 -0.23 5.57 -13.35
C ASN A 117 -0.43 4.06 -13.63
N GLU A 118 -1.07 3.33 -12.71
CA GLU A 118 -1.29 1.87 -12.77
C GLU A 118 -0.01 1.00 -12.64
N GLU A 119 1.18 1.60 -12.53
CA GLU A 119 2.43 0.90 -12.22
C GLU A 119 2.73 0.94 -10.73
N LYS A 120 3.21 -0.19 -10.19
CA LYS A 120 3.73 -0.30 -8.82
C LYS A 120 5.24 -0.52 -8.89
N LEU A 121 6.02 0.45 -8.49
CA LEU A 121 7.47 0.38 -8.43
C LEU A 121 7.88 -0.10 -7.04
N PHE A 122 8.85 -1.00 -6.97
CA PHE A 122 9.32 -1.58 -5.72
C PHE A 122 10.82 -1.38 -5.55
N PHE A 123 11.21 -1.05 -4.33
CA PHE A 123 12.59 -0.87 -3.91
C PHE A 123 12.81 -1.65 -2.62
N PHE A 124 13.91 -2.40 -2.57
CA PHE A 124 14.31 -3.18 -1.40
C PHE A 124 15.68 -2.69 -0.93
N ASN A 125 15.78 -2.26 0.33
CA ASN A 125 16.98 -1.64 0.89
C ASN A 125 17.55 -0.51 0.00
N ASP A 126 16.67 0.37 -0.47
CA ASP A 126 16.95 1.47 -1.42
C ASP A 126 17.42 1.06 -2.83
N VAL A 127 17.51 -0.23 -3.13
CA VAL A 127 17.82 -0.73 -4.46
C VAL A 127 16.52 -0.95 -5.24
N TYR A 128 16.46 -0.46 -6.48
CA TYR A 128 15.30 -0.69 -7.35
C TYR A 128 15.20 -2.18 -7.69
N LEU A 129 14.09 -2.80 -7.27
CA LEU A 129 13.83 -4.22 -7.48
C LEU A 129 13.14 -4.46 -8.83
N GLY A 130 12.25 -3.55 -9.21
CA GLY A 130 11.49 -3.63 -10.45
C GLY A 130 10.10 -3.04 -10.33
N LYS A 131 9.17 -3.48 -11.19
CA LYS A 131 7.79 -2.97 -11.19
C LYS A 131 6.74 -4.00 -11.56
N ILE A 132 5.51 -3.74 -11.14
CA ILE A 132 4.32 -4.47 -11.59
C ILE A 132 3.46 -3.56 -12.46
N VAL A 133 3.11 -4.05 -13.64
CA VAL A 133 2.32 -3.33 -14.65
C VAL A 133 0.86 -3.83 -14.69
N LYS A 134 0.01 -3.18 -15.50
CA LYS A 134 -1.44 -3.41 -15.59
C LYS A 134 -1.88 -4.87 -15.78
N HIS A 135 -1.05 -5.70 -16.44
CA HIS A 135 -1.32 -7.12 -16.68
C HIS A 135 -0.82 -8.05 -15.55
N PHE A 136 -0.49 -7.48 -14.40
CA PHE A 136 0.05 -8.19 -13.24
C PHE A 136 1.43 -8.84 -13.47
N ASP A 137 2.08 -8.50 -14.58
CA ASP A 137 3.44 -8.93 -14.88
C ASP A 137 4.43 -8.21 -13.99
N ILE A 138 5.39 -8.99 -13.46
CA ILE A 138 6.51 -8.51 -12.68
C ILE A 138 7.69 -8.36 -13.62
N LEU A 139 8.20 -7.14 -13.69
CA LEU A 139 9.38 -6.79 -14.45
C LEU A 139 10.53 -6.49 -13.49
N ASP A 140 11.73 -6.98 -13.81
CA ASP A 140 12.95 -6.65 -13.08
C ASP A 140 13.40 -5.19 -13.33
N ALA A 141 14.53 -4.81 -12.75
CA ALA A 141 15.13 -3.49 -12.95
C ALA A 141 15.53 -3.19 -14.41
N ALA A 142 15.76 -4.22 -15.23
CA ALA A 142 16.08 -4.12 -16.65
C ALA A 142 14.83 -4.19 -17.55
N ASN A 143 13.62 -4.20 -16.96
CA ASN A 143 12.33 -4.39 -17.62
C ASN A 143 12.12 -5.77 -18.28
N ASN A 144 12.89 -6.78 -17.92
CA ASN A 144 12.60 -8.15 -18.33
C ASN A 144 11.46 -8.71 -17.47
N LYS A 145 10.56 -9.46 -18.11
CA LYS A 145 9.51 -10.18 -17.38
C LYS A 145 10.13 -11.35 -16.61
N ILE A 146 10.02 -11.31 -15.29
CA ILE A 146 10.53 -12.35 -14.39
C ILE A 146 9.42 -13.16 -13.72
N GLY A 147 8.19 -12.63 -13.67
CA GLY A 147 7.09 -13.30 -13.02
C GLY A 147 5.72 -12.67 -13.26
N ARG A 148 4.73 -13.11 -12.49
CA ARG A 148 3.34 -12.63 -12.50
C ARG A 148 2.73 -12.72 -11.11
N CYS A 149 1.89 -11.74 -10.77
CA CYS A 149 1.18 -11.66 -9.49
C CYS A 149 -0.26 -11.15 -9.68
N ASP A 150 -1.17 -12.05 -10.05
CA ASP A 150 -2.56 -11.70 -10.35
C ASP A 150 -3.45 -11.74 -9.10
N ARG A 151 -3.61 -10.56 -8.47
CA ARG A 151 -4.47 -10.40 -7.29
C ARG A 151 -5.96 -10.64 -7.59
N ASN A 152 -6.40 -10.49 -8.85
CA ASN A 152 -7.83 -10.47 -9.21
C ASN A 152 -8.26 -11.68 -10.05
N ASN A 153 -7.47 -12.76 -10.06
CA ASN A 153 -7.72 -13.95 -10.87
C ASN A 153 -9.10 -14.61 -10.63
N SER A 154 -9.74 -14.38 -9.47
CA SER A 154 -11.14 -14.76 -9.21
C SER A 154 -11.76 -13.96 -8.07
N GLU A 155 -13.07 -13.68 -8.15
CA GLU A 155 -13.85 -12.98 -7.11
C GLU A 155 -13.93 -13.76 -5.80
N ASN A 156 -13.92 -15.10 -5.85
CA ASN A 156 -14.06 -15.95 -4.66
C ASN A 156 -12.73 -16.39 -4.05
N GLN A 157 -11.60 -15.98 -4.64
CA GLN A 157 -10.29 -16.33 -4.10
C GLN A 157 -9.92 -15.41 -2.93
N THR A 158 -9.60 -16.04 -1.78
CA THR A 158 -9.11 -15.36 -0.56
C THR A 158 -7.59 -15.13 -0.57
N SER A 159 -6.88 -15.66 -1.57
CA SER A 159 -5.45 -15.47 -1.77
C SER A 159 -5.09 -15.40 -3.25
N PHE A 160 -3.87 -14.97 -3.55
CA PHE A 160 -3.30 -14.95 -4.89
C PHE A 160 -1.89 -15.54 -4.90
N LYS A 161 -1.47 -15.99 -6.09
CA LYS A 161 -0.17 -16.60 -6.30
C LYS A 161 0.83 -15.56 -6.78
N LEU A 162 2.07 -15.74 -6.34
CA LEU A 162 3.25 -15.11 -6.89
C LEU A 162 4.04 -16.16 -7.67
N GLU A 163 4.10 -16.01 -8.99
CA GLU A 163 4.70 -16.98 -9.89
C GLU A 163 5.95 -16.37 -10.56
N PHE A 164 7.05 -17.11 -10.56
CA PHE A 164 8.29 -16.79 -11.26
C PHE A 164 8.64 -17.91 -12.23
N ARG A 165 9.84 -17.85 -12.84
CA ARG A 165 10.30 -18.79 -13.87
C ARG A 165 10.18 -20.27 -13.46
N PHE A 166 10.43 -20.58 -12.20
CA PHE A 166 10.44 -21.96 -11.69
C PHE A 166 9.12 -22.41 -11.03
N GLY A 167 8.09 -21.56 -11.04
CA GLY A 167 6.75 -21.89 -10.54
C GLY A 167 6.23 -20.93 -9.48
N GLU A 168 5.32 -21.42 -8.63
CA GLU A 168 4.69 -20.66 -7.54
C GLU A 168 5.69 -20.45 -6.40
N ALA A 169 6.28 -19.25 -6.30
CA ALA A 169 7.20 -18.90 -5.22
C ALA A 169 6.49 -18.65 -3.89
N ALA A 170 5.27 -18.10 -3.92
CA ALA A 170 4.49 -17.86 -2.71
C ALA A 170 2.99 -17.72 -2.97
N ARG A 171 2.21 -17.80 -1.89
CA ARG A 171 0.78 -17.51 -1.88
C ARG A 171 0.44 -16.52 -0.78
N ILE A 172 -0.18 -15.41 -1.15
CA ILE A 172 -0.50 -14.28 -0.25
C ILE A 172 -2.02 -14.14 -0.11
N CYS A 173 -2.52 -14.11 1.12
CA CYS A 173 -3.91 -13.77 1.45
C CYS A 173 -4.26 -12.37 0.96
N LYS A 174 -5.41 -12.23 0.31
CA LYS A 174 -5.97 -10.91 -0.01
C LYS A 174 -6.38 -10.23 1.29
N ASN A 175 -5.89 -9.01 1.47
CA ASN A 175 -6.27 -8.15 2.56
C ASN A 175 -7.43 -7.23 2.14
N ALA A 176 -8.12 -6.69 3.13
CA ALA A 176 -9.22 -5.75 2.95
C ALA A 176 -9.21 -4.71 4.08
N ASP A 177 -9.98 -3.63 3.91
CA ASP A 177 -10.03 -2.52 4.86
C ASP A 177 -10.49 -2.97 6.26
N ARG A 178 -9.60 -2.89 7.26
CA ARG A 178 -9.82 -3.39 8.63
C ARG A 178 -10.20 -2.31 9.63
N LYS A 179 -10.73 -1.16 9.19
CA LYS A 179 -11.23 -0.14 10.12
C LYS A 179 -12.39 -0.66 10.96
N ASN A 180 -12.36 -0.35 12.25
CA ASN A 180 -13.48 -0.54 13.18
C ASN A 180 -14.63 0.42 12.91
N ILE A 181 -14.41 1.55 12.21
CA ILE A 181 -15.47 2.50 11.87
C ILE A 181 -15.48 2.69 10.36
N GLY A 182 -16.64 2.45 9.75
CA GLY A 182 -16.87 2.70 8.34
C GLY A 182 -18.24 3.31 8.06
N LYS A 183 -18.45 3.79 6.84
CA LYS A 183 -19.77 4.24 6.39
C LYS A 183 -20.59 3.08 5.81
N GLN A 184 -21.85 2.95 6.23
CA GLN A 184 -22.84 2.09 5.59
C GLN A 184 -23.83 2.97 4.82
N ASN A 185 -23.91 2.76 3.51
CA ASN A 185 -24.88 3.41 2.65
C ASN A 185 -26.19 2.62 2.66
N TYR A 186 -27.32 3.30 2.81
CA TYR A 186 -28.65 2.71 2.76
C TYR A 186 -29.63 3.67 2.09
N ARG A 187 -30.71 3.13 1.52
CA ARG A 187 -31.79 3.95 0.96
C ARG A 187 -32.85 4.23 2.01
N LYS A 188 -33.25 5.50 2.16
CA LYS A 188 -34.38 5.92 2.98
C LYS A 188 -35.25 6.87 2.16
N ARG A 189 -36.48 6.45 1.84
CA ARG A 189 -37.42 7.22 1.00
C ARG A 189 -36.84 7.62 -0.37
N GLY A 190 -36.15 6.71 -1.04
CA GLY A 190 -35.54 6.94 -2.35
C GLY A 190 -34.19 7.67 -2.33
N GLU A 191 -33.81 8.31 -1.21
CA GLU A 191 -32.52 8.98 -1.06
C GLU A 191 -31.44 8.05 -0.52
N TRP A 192 -30.21 8.21 -1.03
CA TRP A 192 -29.02 7.59 -0.44
C TRP A 192 -28.62 8.33 0.83
N LYS A 193 -28.56 7.61 1.95
CA LYS A 193 -28.04 8.10 3.23
C LYS A 193 -26.87 7.25 3.67
N SER A 194 -25.94 7.86 4.40
CA SER A 194 -24.84 7.15 5.04
C SER A 194 -24.96 7.27 6.56
N ARG A 195 -24.68 6.20 7.29
CA ARG A 195 -24.45 6.24 8.74
C ARG A 195 -23.08 5.66 9.07
N LEU A 196 -22.47 6.12 10.14
CA LEU A 196 -21.29 5.47 10.72
C LEU A 196 -21.74 4.15 11.35
N VAL A 197 -20.96 3.11 11.11
CA VAL A 197 -21.18 1.78 11.68
C VAL A 197 -19.87 1.32 12.30
N VAL A 198 -19.96 0.87 13.55
CA VAL A 198 -18.88 0.16 14.21
C VAL A 198 -18.87 -1.27 13.65
N ARG A 199 -17.73 -1.70 13.13
CA ARG A 199 -17.49 -3.03 12.59
C ARG A 199 -16.62 -3.77 13.58
N ASP A 200 -16.97 -5.02 13.84
CA ASP A 200 -16.08 -5.94 14.51
C ASP A 200 -14.89 -6.20 13.58
N ILE A 201 -13.69 -5.84 14.03
CA ILE A 201 -12.48 -6.20 13.31
C ILE A 201 -12.21 -7.68 13.65
N PRO A 202 -12.17 -8.59 12.66
CA PRO A 202 -11.82 -9.98 12.94
C PRO A 202 -10.42 -10.07 13.56
N PRO A 203 -9.99 -11.22 14.11
CA PRO A 203 -8.61 -11.40 14.54
C PRO A 203 -7.62 -11.14 13.39
N PRO A 204 -6.39 -10.70 13.67
CA PRO A 204 -5.32 -10.71 12.68
C PRO A 204 -5.11 -12.11 12.11
N VAL A 205 -4.80 -12.20 10.83
CA VAL A 205 -4.43 -13.44 10.15
C VAL A 205 -3.10 -13.27 9.45
N THR A 206 -2.32 -14.35 9.40
CA THR A 206 -1.10 -14.42 8.59
C THR A 206 -1.41 -14.11 7.13
N LEU A 207 -0.65 -13.18 6.54
CA LEU A 207 -0.81 -12.83 5.13
C LEU A 207 -0.16 -13.84 4.20
N LEU A 208 0.91 -14.50 4.61
CA LEU A 208 1.64 -15.43 3.77
C LEU A 208 1.22 -16.88 4.04
N GLN A 209 0.50 -17.50 3.10
CA GLN A 209 0.00 -18.87 3.23
C GLN A 209 1.11 -19.91 2.98
N SER A 210 1.97 -19.65 2.00
CA SER A 210 3.07 -20.55 1.64
C SER A 210 4.23 -19.77 1.01
N ILE A 211 5.43 -20.33 1.17
CA ILE A 211 6.68 -19.92 0.51
C ILE A 211 7.30 -21.20 -0.03
N ASN A 212 7.56 -21.24 -1.32
CA ASN A 212 8.14 -22.39 -2.00
C ASN A 212 9.45 -22.04 -2.73
N THR A 213 9.98 -20.83 -2.52
CA THR A 213 11.25 -20.38 -3.10
C THR A 213 12.32 -20.24 -2.02
N THR A 214 13.57 -20.47 -2.42
CA THR A 214 14.78 -20.15 -1.66
C THR A 214 15.65 -19.12 -2.38
N ASP A 215 15.21 -18.63 -3.55
CA ASP A 215 15.92 -17.60 -4.29
C ASP A 215 15.81 -16.24 -3.58
N GLU A 216 16.95 -15.58 -3.38
CA GLU A 216 16.99 -14.33 -2.61
C GLU A 216 16.23 -13.19 -3.29
N GLU A 217 16.21 -13.14 -4.63
CA GLU A 217 15.51 -12.09 -5.37
C GLU A 217 13.99 -12.32 -5.32
N GLU A 218 13.54 -13.55 -5.52
CA GLU A 218 12.14 -13.93 -5.34
C GLU A 218 11.67 -13.67 -3.90
N LEU A 219 12.50 -13.95 -2.88
CA LEU A 219 12.17 -13.64 -1.48
C LEU A 219 12.01 -12.13 -1.23
N LYS A 220 12.84 -11.27 -1.84
CA LYS A 220 12.67 -9.81 -1.75
C LYS A 220 11.31 -9.37 -2.32
N TRP A 221 10.88 -9.99 -3.42
CA TRP A 221 9.56 -9.77 -3.99
C TRP A 221 8.43 -10.25 -3.08
N VAL A 222 8.54 -11.45 -2.51
CA VAL A 222 7.56 -12.00 -1.55
C VAL A 222 7.38 -11.05 -0.37
N ILE A 223 8.48 -10.59 0.25
CA ILE A 223 8.45 -9.63 1.37
C ILE A 223 7.78 -8.33 0.92
N SER A 224 8.25 -7.75 -0.19
CA SER A 224 7.75 -6.47 -0.69
C SER A 224 6.24 -6.49 -0.98
N LEU A 225 5.75 -7.55 -1.60
CA LEU A 225 4.34 -7.73 -1.92
C LEU A 225 3.48 -8.02 -0.69
N THR A 226 3.99 -8.80 0.25
CA THR A 226 3.27 -9.08 1.51
C THR A 226 3.09 -7.80 2.32
N VAL A 227 4.14 -6.97 2.43
CA VAL A 227 4.08 -5.66 3.09
C VAL A 227 3.15 -4.70 2.36
N PHE A 228 3.22 -4.66 1.02
CA PHE A 228 2.31 -3.85 0.22
C PHE A 228 0.84 -4.27 0.45
N GLU A 229 0.55 -5.57 0.45
CA GLU A 229 -0.79 -6.09 0.69
C GLU A 229 -1.30 -5.74 2.09
N ALA A 230 -0.43 -5.81 3.11
CA ALA A 230 -0.73 -5.39 4.48
C ALA A 230 -1.14 -3.92 4.54
N VAL A 231 -0.30 -3.02 4.04
CA VAL A 231 -0.43 -1.57 4.22
C VAL A 231 -1.41 -0.92 3.25
N TYR A 232 -1.38 -1.31 1.98
CA TYR A 232 -2.20 -0.68 0.94
C TYR A 232 -3.66 -1.16 1.00
N TYR A 233 -3.89 -2.47 1.11
CA TYR A 233 -5.24 -3.02 1.12
C TYR A 233 -5.82 -3.20 2.52
N GLY A 234 -4.99 -3.21 3.58
CA GLY A 234 -5.45 -3.30 4.96
C GLY A 234 -6.15 -2.06 5.49
N PHE A 235 -6.03 -0.93 4.79
CA PHE A 235 -6.66 0.34 5.16
C PHE A 235 -7.07 1.16 3.94
N SER A 236 -8.30 1.66 3.91
CA SER A 236 -8.80 2.55 2.85
C SER A 236 -9.02 3.97 3.37
N PHE A 237 -8.52 5.02 2.70
CA PHE A 237 -8.87 6.40 3.10
C PHE A 237 -10.28 6.84 2.70
N VAL A 238 -10.99 6.06 1.87
CA VAL A 238 -12.27 6.48 1.27
C VAL A 238 -13.49 5.98 2.06
N SER A 239 -13.32 4.94 2.88
CA SER A 239 -14.37 4.35 3.73
C SER A 239 -14.80 5.21 4.92
#